data_AF-A0AAD5MAT8-F1
#
_entry.id   AF-A0AAD5MAT8-F1
#
_cell.length_a   1.000
_cell.length_b   1.000
_cell.length_c   1.000
_cell.angle_alpha   90.00
_cell.angle_beta   90.00
_cell.angle_gamma   90.00
#
_symmetry.space_group_name_H-M   'P 1'
#
loop_
_entity.id
_entity.type
_entity.pdbx_description
1 polymer ?
#
loop_
_entity_poly.entity_id
_entity_poly.type
_entity_poly.pdbx_seq_one_letter_code
_entity_poly.pdbx_strand_id
1 'polypeptide(L)'
;MSLRCGVTMRDWCESMVPRRYNVDERRMVQFGMHHHFLRKLSIYPIPAIPPSEVERFGRIFRLCDGTRALDDLAVIYDLMPDELYHMLNESGKFRFISK
;
A
#
# COMPACT_ATOMS: atom_id res chain seq x y z
N MET A 1 7.09 -23.35 9.53
CA MET A 1 6.84 -21.91 9.76
C MET A 1 5.57 -21.51 9.02
N SER A 2 4.69 -20.72 9.64
CA SER A 2 3.46 -20.18 9.02
C SER A 2 3.66 -18.71 8.61
N LEU A 3 2.75 -18.17 7.79
CA LEU A 3 2.66 -16.72 7.57
C LEU A 3 2.44 -16.00 8.91
N ARG A 4 3.21 -14.94 9.16
CA ARG A 4 3.17 -14.13 10.39
C ARG A 4 3.02 -12.65 10.05
N CYS A 5 2.41 -11.90 10.96
CA CYS A 5 2.39 -10.44 10.87
C CYS A 5 3.83 -9.89 10.79
N GLY A 6 4.04 -8.87 9.95
CA GLY A 6 5.35 -8.24 9.76
C GLY A 6 6.29 -8.96 8.79
N VAL A 7 5.86 -10.07 8.18
CA VAL A 7 6.61 -10.76 7.12
C VAL A 7 5.94 -10.46 5.79
N THR A 8 6.70 -9.95 4.81
CA THR A 8 6.13 -9.72 3.48
C THR A 8 5.91 -11.05 2.77
N MET A 9 4.99 -11.08 1.79
CA MET A 9 4.81 -12.24 0.93
C MET A 9 6.10 -12.60 0.18
N ARG A 10 6.95 -11.61 -0.13
CA ARG A 10 8.26 -11.85 -0.74
C ARG A 10 9.17 -12.64 0.20
N ASP A 11 9.36 -12.16 1.43
CA ASP A 11 10.21 -12.81 2.43
C ASP A 11 9.73 -14.24 2.75
N TRP A 12 8.41 -14.44 2.79
CA TRP A 12 7.82 -15.76 2.99
C TRP A 12 8.11 -16.70 1.82
N CYS A 13 7.96 -16.23 0.57
CA CYS A 13 8.26 -17.03 -0.61
C CYS A 13 9.75 -17.37 -0.72
N GLU A 14 10.63 -16.45 -0.37
CA GLU A 14 12.09 -16.67 -0.35
C GLU A 14 12.49 -17.69 0.72
N SER A 15 11.88 -17.63 1.91
CA SER A 15 12.20 -18.55 3.01
C SER A 15 11.59 -19.94 2.84
N MET A 16 10.36 -20.05 2.32
CA MET A 16 9.64 -21.33 2.23
C MET A 16 9.75 -22.01 0.86
N VAL A 17 10.05 -21.25 -0.19
CA VAL A 17 10.18 -21.73 -1.58
C VAL A 17 8.99 -22.61 -2.01
N PRO A 18 7.75 -22.09 -1.97
CA PRO A 18 6.51 -22.85 -2.16
C PRO A 18 6.45 -23.64 -3.48
N ARG A 19 7.10 -23.16 -4.53
CA ARG A 19 7.22 -23.86 -5.83
C ARG A 19 7.84 -25.25 -5.72
N ARG A 20 8.75 -25.47 -4.77
CA ARG A 20 9.33 -26.81 -4.51
C ARG A 20 8.29 -27.83 -4.05
N TYR A 21 7.16 -27.35 -3.54
CA TYR A 21 6.05 -28.16 -3.07
C TYR A 21 4.85 -28.09 -4.03
N ASN A 22 5.06 -27.68 -5.29
CA ASN A 22 4.02 -27.46 -6.29
C ASN A 22 2.94 -26.44 -5.87
N VAL A 23 3.28 -25.51 -4.97
CA VAL A 23 2.40 -24.39 -4.61
C VAL A 23 2.76 -23.18 -5.47
N ASP A 24 1.81 -22.73 -6.28
CA ASP A 24 1.91 -21.49 -7.05
C ASP A 24 1.56 -20.30 -6.15
N GLU A 25 2.51 -19.37 -5.97
CA GLU A 25 2.36 -18.22 -5.07
C GLU A 25 1.21 -17.31 -5.48
N ARG A 26 0.99 -17.12 -6.78
CA ARG A 26 -0.06 -16.24 -7.29
C ARG A 26 -1.42 -16.86 -7.00
N ARG A 27 -1.58 -18.16 -7.27
CA ARG A 27 -2.82 -18.89 -6.95
C ARG A 27 -3.06 -18.93 -5.44
N MET A 28 -2.01 -19.12 -4.64
CA MET A 28 -2.12 -19.10 -3.19
C MET A 28 -2.58 -17.73 -2.68
N VAL A 29 -2.02 -16.63 -3.19
CA VAL A 29 -2.46 -15.27 -2.84
C VAL A 29 -3.91 -15.05 -3.24
N GLN A 30 -4.29 -15.40 -4.47
CA GLN A 30 -5.67 -15.27 -4.94
C GLN A 30 -6.65 -16.07 -4.08
N PHE A 31 -6.31 -17.33 -3.78
CA PHE A 31 -7.09 -18.20 -2.90
C PHE A 31 -7.22 -17.61 -1.49
N GLY A 32 -6.11 -17.16 -0.91
CA GLY A 32 -6.09 -16.57 0.42
C GLY A 32 -6.89 -15.26 0.50
N MET A 33 -6.83 -14.42 -0.52
CA MET A 33 -7.64 -13.19 -0.61
C MET A 33 -9.13 -13.53 -0.77
N HIS A 34 -9.47 -14.50 -1.63
CA HIS A 34 -10.85 -14.93 -1.88
C HIS A 34 -11.51 -15.53 -0.63
N HIS A 35 -10.76 -16.30 0.15
CA HIS A 35 -11.26 -16.94 1.37
C HIS A 35 -10.96 -16.14 2.65
N HIS A 36 -10.49 -14.89 2.53
CA HIS A 36 -10.21 -13.99 3.66
C HIS A 36 -9.16 -14.49 4.67
N PHE A 37 -8.28 -15.40 4.27
CA PHE A 37 -7.12 -15.82 5.07
C PHE A 37 -5.91 -14.89 4.86
N LEU A 38 -5.89 -14.14 3.75
CA LEU A 38 -4.95 -13.08 3.48
C LEU A 38 -5.68 -11.74 3.35
N ARG A 39 -5.05 -10.68 3.84
CA ARG A 39 -5.50 -9.31 3.68
C ARG A 39 -4.38 -8.47 3.10
N LYS A 40 -4.65 -7.76 2.01
CA LYS A 40 -3.74 -6.72 1.50
C LYS A 40 -3.74 -5.57 2.51
N LEU A 41 -2.55 -5.18 2.97
CA LEU A 41 -2.34 -3.92 3.67
C LEU A 41 -1.94 -2.88 2.64
N SER A 42 -2.72 -1.80 2.54
CA SER A 42 -2.44 -0.70 1.61
C SER A 42 -2.06 0.56 2.38
N ILE A 43 -1.23 1.39 1.76
CA ILE A 43 -0.81 2.67 2.33
C ILE A 43 -1.82 3.74 1.91
N TYR A 44 -2.27 4.58 2.86
CA TYR A 44 -3.16 5.70 2.59
C TYR A 44 -2.52 6.99 3.11
N PRO A 45 -2.19 7.95 2.23
CA PRO A 45 -1.66 9.25 2.64
C PRO A 45 -2.79 10.14 3.20
N ILE A 46 -2.45 10.95 4.21
CA ILE A 46 -3.31 11.94 4.87
C ILE A 46 -2.49 13.24 5.01
N PRO A 47 -3.06 14.45 4.82
CA PRO A 47 -2.29 15.67 4.96
C PRO A 47 -1.98 15.88 6.45
N ALA A 48 -0.72 16.21 6.75
CA ALA A 48 -0.24 16.51 8.09
C ALA A 48 -0.27 18.02 8.38
N ILE A 49 -1.16 18.74 7.70
CA ILE A 49 -1.34 20.20 7.78
C ILE A 49 -2.79 20.53 8.20
N PRO A 50 -3.07 21.75 8.67
CA PRO A 50 -4.41 22.15 9.06
C PRO A 50 -5.44 22.01 7.91
N PRO A 51 -6.69 21.59 8.16
CA PRO A 51 -7.72 21.46 7.13
C PRO A 51 -7.98 22.76 6.35
N SER A 52 -7.87 23.92 7.01
CA SER A 52 -7.99 25.23 6.38
C SER A 52 -6.92 25.51 5.32
N GLU A 53 -5.76 24.87 5.42
CA GLU A 53 -4.69 24.97 4.43
C GLU A 53 -4.87 23.94 3.31
N VAL A 54 -5.39 22.76 3.60
CA VAL A 54 -5.67 21.70 2.59
C VAL A 54 -6.52 22.25 1.44
N GLU A 55 -7.54 23.07 1.73
CA GLU A 55 -8.39 23.69 0.70
C GLU A 55 -7.64 24.67 -0.20
N ARG A 56 -6.59 25.30 0.32
CA ARG A 56 -5.72 26.22 -0.43
C ARG A 56 -4.68 25.49 -1.25
N PHE A 57 -4.33 24.26 -0.87
CA PHE A 57 -3.41 23.42 -1.60
C PHE A 57 -4.10 22.68 -2.77
N GLY A 58 -3.30 22.26 -3.75
CA GLY A 58 -3.79 21.65 -4.99
C GLY A 58 -4.55 20.33 -4.81
N ARG A 59 -5.06 19.80 -5.93
CA ARG A 59 -5.91 18.59 -5.97
C ARG A 59 -5.36 17.40 -5.17
N ILE A 60 -4.05 17.21 -5.12
CA ILE A 60 -3.41 16.09 -4.43
C ILE A 60 -3.71 16.05 -2.92
N PHE A 61 -3.75 17.21 -2.26
CA PHE A 61 -4.05 17.31 -0.83
C PHE A 61 -5.48 16.88 -0.50
N ARG A 62 -6.43 17.17 -1.40
CA ARG A 62 -7.83 16.74 -1.25
C ARG A 62 -8.03 15.26 -1.52
N LEU A 63 -7.20 14.65 -2.38
CA LEU A 63 -7.33 13.22 -2.69
C LEU A 63 -6.64 12.32 -1.65
N CYS A 64 -5.59 12.83 -1.00
CA CYS A 64 -4.88 12.15 0.07
C CYS A 64 -5.62 12.34 1.40
N ASP A 65 -6.87 11.89 1.52
CA ASP A 65 -7.71 12.05 2.73
C ASP A 65 -7.80 10.78 3.59
N GLY A 66 -6.97 9.77 3.29
CA GLY A 66 -6.98 8.48 3.98
C GLY A 66 -8.05 7.49 3.51
N THR A 67 -8.81 7.82 2.45
CA THR A 67 -9.83 6.93 1.84
C THR A 67 -9.34 6.22 0.59
N ARG A 68 -8.38 6.82 -0.15
CA ARG A 68 -7.77 6.24 -1.35
C ARG A 68 -6.39 5.66 -1.05
N ALA A 69 -6.13 4.45 -1.55
CA ALA A 69 -4.82 3.85 -1.43
C ALA A 69 -3.82 4.63 -2.30
N LEU A 70 -2.55 4.64 -1.88
CA LEU A 70 -1.46 5.23 -2.62
C LEU A 70 -1.37 4.66 -4.04
N ASP A 71 -1.59 3.36 -4.20
CA ASP A 71 -1.64 2.69 -5.51
C ASP A 71 -2.67 3.35 -6.45
N ASP A 72 -3.88 3.64 -5.95
CA ASP A 72 -4.95 4.25 -6.74
C ASP A 72 -4.62 5.71 -7.08
N LEU A 73 -3.99 6.42 -6.13
CA LEU A 73 -3.54 7.80 -6.34
C LEU A 73 -2.43 7.87 -7.39
N ALA A 74 -1.48 6.93 -7.38
CA ALA A 74 -0.42 6.83 -8.36
C ALA A 74 -0.97 6.71 -9.79
N VAL A 75 -2.02 5.89 -9.98
CA VAL A 75 -2.72 5.77 -11.27
C VAL A 75 -3.32 7.12 -11.71
N ILE A 76 -3.91 7.90 -10.81
CA ILE A 76 -4.52 9.20 -11.15
C ILE A 76 -3.46 10.20 -11.64
N TYR A 77 -2.23 10.12 -11.12
CA TYR A 77 -1.14 11.04 -11.43
C TYR A 77 -0.15 10.49 -12.46
N ASP A 78 -0.40 9.31 -13.03
CA ASP A 78 0.50 8.63 -13.98
C ASP A 78 1.93 8.46 -13.44
N LEU A 79 2.03 8.00 -12.18
CA LEU A 79 3.28 7.76 -11.47
C LEU A 79 3.34 6.32 -10.96
N MET A 80 4.55 5.82 -10.71
CA MET A 80 4.69 4.60 -9.92
C MET A 80 4.33 4.87 -8.45
N PRO A 81 3.74 3.89 -7.72
CA PRO A 81 3.42 4.05 -6.30
C PRO A 81 4.62 4.47 -5.45
N ASP A 82 5.80 3.89 -5.70
CA ASP A 82 7.02 4.22 -4.96
C ASP A 82 7.47 5.66 -5.23
N GLU A 83 7.37 6.13 -6.47
CA GLU A 83 7.71 7.52 -6.84
C GLU A 83 6.78 8.51 -6.15
N LEU A 84 5.46 8.25 -6.20
CA LEU A 84 4.48 9.07 -5.52
C LEU A 84 4.70 9.07 -4.00
N TYR A 85 5.02 7.90 -3.41
CA TYR A 85 5.36 7.80 -2.00
C TYR A 85 6.54 8.73 -1.65
N HIS A 86 7.64 8.63 -2.39
CA HIS A 86 8.83 9.43 -2.15
C HIS A 86 8.54 10.92 -2.24
N MET A 87 7.84 11.38 -3.29
CA MET A 87 7.47 12.79 -3.45
C MET A 87 6.62 13.31 -2.29
N LEU A 88 5.61 12.55 -1.87
CA LEU A 88 4.75 12.93 -0.75
C LEU A 88 5.52 12.94 0.57
N ASN A 89 6.39 11.95 0.78
CA ASN A 89 7.19 11.83 1.99
C ASN A 89 8.23 12.96 2.12
N GLU A 90 8.95 13.28 1.04
CA GLU A 90 9.92 14.37 0.99
C GLU A 90 9.30 15.75 1.25
N SER A 91 8.03 15.94 0.89
CA SER A 91 7.33 17.19 1.17
C SER A 91 7.16 17.48 2.66
N GLY A 92 7.24 16.46 3.53
CA GLY A 92 6.99 16.56 4.97
C GLY A 92 5.54 16.92 5.34
N LYS A 93 4.64 17.01 4.36
CA LYS A 93 3.25 17.48 4.54
C LYS A 93 2.23 16.35 4.59
N PHE A 94 2.68 15.09 4.57
CA PHE A 94 1.79 13.93 4.58
C PHE A 94 2.20 12.93 5.66
N ARG A 95 1.21 12.29 6.25
CA ARG A 95 1.35 11.11 7.10
C ARG A 95 0.77 9.91 6.36
N PHE A 96 1.36 8.75 6.56
CA PHE A 96 0.93 7.51 5.93
C PHE A 96 0.35 6.57 6.98
N ILE A 97 -0.82 6.02 6.69
CA ILE A 97 -1.45 4.98 7.51
C ILE A 97 -1.57 3.68 6.70
N SER A 98 -1.48 2.54 7.37
CA SER A 98 -1.66 1.23 6.74
C SER A 98 -3.00 0.63 7.19
N LYS A 99 -3.85 0.21 6.24
CA LYS A 99 -5.14 -0.43 6.50
C LYS A 99 -5.30 -1.70 5.68
#